data_AF-A0A0T7A3Y6-F1
#
_entry.id   AF-A0A0T7A3Y6-F1
#
_cell.length_a   1.000
_cell.length_b   1.000
_cell.length_c   1.000
_cell.angle_alpha   90.00
_cell.angle_beta   90.00
_cell.angle_gamma   90.00
#
_symmetry.space_group_name_H-M   'P 1'
#
loop_
_entity.id
_entity.type
_entity.pdbx_description
1 polymer ?
#
loop_
_entity_poly.entity_id
_entity_poly.type
_entity_poly.pdbx_seq_one_letter_code
_entity_poly.pdbx_strand_id
1 'polypeptide(L)'
;MSATRGKTPAPKPAGRTGLRFFLVALILIVTAILATALLANEQRNLKKVLVALGLPTTFLAKSKPSEPTGEKPARREPPRIALPAWTFQDLQTPEQQFLRVIRSDPKALCDELRDAGFRELEWKAGAGERAQWECSSLVSFPRPGEDKPSSIFIFVKGSGEEEITSFRVKLNIERPEDRQAVTTAAARAAAVFLDHVRWADAASVTLQIQALKEFDLKRFGSRIQFKRESDEVTPRFNFLANQPPRARPKSIAELYFDRSKWLAYGDAGLRSFVKGPTDWNVPAKVPNGKEPATDATLGEKPSAGHAP
;
A
#
# COMPACT_ATOMS: atom_id res chain seq x y z
N MET A 1 35.25 29.56 -80.63
CA MET A 1 35.93 28.63 -79.69
C MET A 1 36.40 29.47 -78.51
N SER A 2 35.78 29.25 -77.36
CA SER A 2 35.96 30.00 -76.12
C SER A 2 36.98 29.32 -75.22
N ALA A 3 37.81 30.09 -74.51
CA ALA A 3 37.93 30.03 -73.05
C ALA A 3 39.06 30.96 -72.57
N THR A 4 38.64 32.02 -71.89
CA THR A 4 39.45 32.99 -71.16
C THR A 4 40.02 32.42 -69.86
N ARG A 5 41.25 32.83 -69.57
CA ARG A 5 41.98 32.60 -68.32
C ARG A 5 41.50 33.53 -67.21
N GLY A 6 41.30 33.00 -66.01
CA GLY A 6 41.15 33.74 -64.75
C GLY A 6 40.65 32.78 -63.67
N LYS A 7 40.97 32.87 -62.38
CA LYS A 7 41.87 33.68 -61.56
C LYS A 7 41.74 33.01 -60.17
N THR A 8 42.83 32.51 -59.59
CA THR A 8 42.80 31.87 -58.26
C THR A 8 42.49 32.92 -57.18
N PRO A 9 41.50 32.74 -56.30
CA PRO A 9 41.29 33.66 -55.18
C PRO A 9 42.17 33.26 -53.98
N ALA A 10 42.82 34.26 -53.41
CA ALA A 10 43.64 34.20 -52.19
C ALA A 10 42.81 33.76 -50.95
N PRO A 11 43.44 33.15 -49.92
CA PRO A 11 42.76 32.74 -48.71
C PRO A 11 42.29 33.95 -47.90
N LYS A 12 41.01 33.94 -47.50
CA LYS A 12 40.41 34.97 -46.64
C LYS A 12 41.00 34.90 -45.22
N PRO A 13 41.27 36.04 -44.57
CA PRO A 13 41.84 36.05 -43.23
C PRO A 13 40.81 35.49 -42.25
N ALA A 14 41.18 34.44 -41.51
CA ALA A 14 40.38 33.93 -40.40
C ALA A 14 40.18 35.07 -39.39
N GLY A 15 38.95 35.56 -39.30
CA GLY A 15 38.58 36.64 -38.40
C GLY A 15 38.88 36.23 -36.97
N ARG A 16 39.96 36.76 -36.41
CA ARG A 16 40.41 36.58 -35.01
C ARG A 16 39.27 36.79 -33.99
N THR A 17 38.21 37.49 -34.38
CA THR A 17 36.98 37.73 -33.64
C THR A 17 36.20 36.45 -33.32
N GLY A 18 35.97 35.55 -34.29
CA GLY A 18 35.18 34.33 -34.05
C GLY A 18 35.86 33.38 -33.07
N LEU A 19 37.19 33.25 -33.16
CA LEU A 19 37.98 32.47 -32.21
C LEU A 19 37.95 33.09 -30.81
N ARG A 20 37.98 34.42 -30.70
CA ARG A 20 37.86 35.11 -29.40
C ARG A 20 36.50 34.85 -28.76
N PHE A 21 35.41 34.92 -29.52
CA PHE A 21 34.07 34.62 -29.00
C PHE A 21 33.95 33.17 -28.54
N PHE A 22 34.47 32.22 -29.31
CA PHE A 22 34.47 30.81 -28.94
C PHE A 22 35.29 30.55 -27.66
N LEU A 23 36.48 31.13 -27.57
CA LEU A 23 37.33 31.00 -26.37
C LEU A 23 36.67 31.62 -25.14
N VAL A 24 36.03 32.78 -25.27
CA VAL A 24 35.28 33.41 -24.18
C VAL A 24 34.12 32.52 -23.74
N ALA A 25 33.33 31.99 -24.68
CA ALA A 25 32.22 31.10 -24.37
C ALA A 25 32.70 29.80 -23.69
N LEU A 26 33.81 29.24 -24.16
CA LEU A 26 34.41 28.03 -23.57
C LEU A 26 34.87 28.29 -22.13
N ILE A 27 35.55 29.41 -21.88
CA ILE A 27 36.00 29.79 -20.54
C ILE A 27 34.80 29.97 -19.61
N LEU A 28 33.71 30.60 -20.07
CA LEU A 28 32.49 30.75 -19.27
C LEU A 28 31.85 29.42 -18.91
N ILE A 29 31.78 28.48 -19.85
CA ILE A 29 31.23 27.15 -19.58
C ILE A 29 32.11 26.37 -18.60
N VAL A 30 33.43 26.36 -18.81
CA VAL A 30 34.37 25.66 -17.94
C VAL A 30 34.36 26.25 -16.53
N THR A 31 34.32 27.58 -16.39
CA THR A 31 34.24 28.24 -15.08
C THR A 31 32.93 27.93 -14.35
N ALA A 32 31.80 27.86 -15.05
CA ALA A 32 30.52 27.48 -14.45
C ALA A 32 30.52 26.03 -13.93
N ILE A 33 31.10 25.10 -14.71
CA ILE A 33 31.25 23.69 -14.30
C ILE A 33 32.21 23.56 -13.11
N LEU A 34 33.33 24.29 -13.14
CA LEU A 34 34.31 24.22 -12.06
C LEU A 34 33.76 24.83 -10.76
N ALA A 35 33.04 25.95 -10.85
CA ALA A 35 32.39 26.58 -9.72
C ALA A 35 31.36 25.64 -9.06
N THR A 36 30.52 24.99 -9.87
CA THR A 36 29.54 24.02 -9.35
C THR A 36 30.22 22.81 -8.69
N ALA A 37 31.29 22.27 -9.29
CA ALA A 37 32.04 21.15 -8.71
C ALA A 37 32.77 21.51 -7.39
N LEU A 38 33.28 22.74 -7.27
CA LEU A 38 33.97 23.22 -6.07
C LEU A 38 33.00 23.57 -4.93
N LEU A 39 31.84 24.16 -5.25
CA LEU A 39 30.84 24.59 -4.27
C LEU A 39 29.85 23.47 -3.89
N ALA A 40 29.78 22.39 -4.66
CA ALA A 40 28.94 21.24 -4.33
C ALA A 40 29.26 20.65 -2.95
N ASN A 41 28.22 20.14 -2.29
CA ASN A 41 28.29 19.41 -1.02
C ASN A 41 29.07 20.17 0.08
N GLU A 42 28.49 21.25 0.61
CA GLU A 42 29.06 22.03 1.73
C GLU A 42 30.48 22.58 1.45
N GLN A 43 30.78 22.84 0.17
CA GLN A 43 32.11 23.30 -0.31
C GLN A 43 33.25 22.34 0.06
N ARG A 44 32.97 21.03 0.14
CA ARG A 44 33.95 20.01 0.56
C ARG A 44 35.17 19.98 -0.36
N ASN A 45 34.97 20.14 -1.67
CA ASN A 45 36.05 20.11 -2.64
C ASN A 45 36.90 21.37 -2.58
N LEU A 46 36.27 22.55 -2.41
CA LEU A 46 36.98 23.80 -2.19
C LEU A 46 37.85 23.77 -0.92
N LYS A 47 37.33 23.23 0.18
CA LYS A 47 38.07 23.07 1.44
C LYS A 47 39.33 22.20 1.27
N LYS A 48 39.24 21.10 0.50
CA LYS A 48 40.40 20.24 0.21
C LYS A 48 41.50 20.96 -0.58
N VAL A 49 41.10 21.74 -1.60
CA VAL A 49 42.05 22.52 -2.42
C VAL A 49 42.74 23.60 -1.59
N LEU A 50 41.99 24.32 -0.75
CA LEU A 50 42.56 25.35 0.12
C LEU A 50 43.56 24.77 1.13
N VAL A 51 43.24 23.63 1.75
CA VAL A 51 44.15 22.92 2.66
C VAL A 51 45.41 22.46 1.94
N ALA A 52 45.29 21.92 0.72
CA ALA A 52 46.45 21.50 -0.07
C ALA A 52 47.37 22.67 -0.46
N LEU A 53 46.81 23.88 -0.60
CA LEU A 53 47.56 25.12 -0.86
C LEU A 53 48.05 25.80 0.43
N GLY A 54 47.84 25.19 1.61
CA GLY A 54 48.24 25.76 2.91
C GLY A 54 47.43 26.98 3.34
N LEU A 55 46.28 27.23 2.72
CA LEU A 55 45.42 28.38 2.99
C LEU A 55 44.41 28.08 4.11
N PRO A 56 44.15 29.04 5.02
CA PRO A 56 43.19 28.86 6.10
C PRO A 56 41.75 28.74 5.56
N THR A 57 41.01 27.75 6.05
CA THR A 57 39.60 27.48 5.67
C THR A 57 38.58 28.08 6.63
N THR A 58 39.04 28.87 7.61
CA THR A 58 38.22 29.46 8.69
C THR A 58 37.11 30.36 8.17
N PHE A 59 37.32 31.05 7.04
CA PHE A 59 36.31 31.91 6.41
C PHE A 59 35.14 31.15 5.76
N LEU A 60 35.31 29.85 5.51
CA LEU A 60 34.26 28.96 4.97
C LEU A 60 33.50 28.23 6.08
N ALA A 61 33.95 28.35 7.34
CA ALA A 61 33.18 27.86 8.47
C ALA A 61 32.01 28.81 8.69
N LYS A 62 30.80 28.36 8.34
CA LYS A 62 29.58 29.05 8.73
C LYS A 62 29.58 29.10 10.25
N SER A 63 29.75 30.29 10.82
CA SER A 63 29.60 30.51 12.25
C SER A 63 28.18 30.06 12.60
N LYS A 64 28.07 28.91 13.27
CA LYS A 64 26.80 28.46 13.83
C LYS A 64 26.34 29.63 14.71
N PRO A 65 25.16 30.23 14.44
CA PRO A 65 24.63 31.27 15.33
C PRO A 65 24.72 30.73 16.74
N SER A 66 25.33 31.49 17.64
CA SER A 66 25.33 31.16 19.07
C SER A 66 23.88 31.00 19.45
N GLU A 67 23.47 29.75 19.61
CA GLU A 67 22.19 29.39 20.19
C GLU A 67 22.09 30.21 21.48
N PRO A 68 21.05 31.06 21.65
CA PRO A 68 20.87 31.75 22.91
C PRO A 68 20.97 30.68 23.99
N THR A 69 21.75 30.95 25.04
CA THR A 69 21.85 30.08 26.20
C THR A 69 20.50 30.13 26.90
N GLY A 70 19.51 29.48 26.32
CA GLY A 70 18.36 28.98 27.05
C GLY A 70 18.93 27.93 27.98
N GLU A 71 18.64 28.07 29.27
CA GLU A 71 18.88 27.03 30.25
C GLU A 71 18.52 25.69 29.61
N LYS A 72 19.51 24.80 29.47
CA LYS A 72 19.24 23.45 28.99
C LYS A 72 18.10 22.94 29.87
N PRO A 73 16.92 22.61 29.31
CA PRO A 73 15.86 22.06 30.12
C PRO A 73 16.46 20.88 30.86
N ALA A 74 16.42 20.93 32.19
CA ALA A 74 16.97 19.87 33.04
C ALA A 74 16.51 18.56 32.43
N ARG A 75 17.45 17.73 31.96
CA ARG A 75 17.15 16.50 31.25
C ARG A 75 16.31 15.67 32.19
N ARG A 76 14.99 15.67 31.99
CA ARG A 76 14.07 14.88 32.81
C ARG A 76 14.53 13.45 32.65
N GLU A 77 15.05 12.88 33.74
CA GLU A 77 15.37 11.47 33.72
C GLU A 77 14.09 10.71 33.35
N PRO A 78 14.17 9.76 32.41
CA PRO A 78 13.02 8.97 32.07
C PRO A 78 12.48 8.32 33.35
N PRO A 79 11.16 8.37 33.58
CA PRO A 79 10.58 7.79 34.79
C PRO A 79 10.96 6.31 34.86
N ARG A 80 11.64 5.93 35.95
CA ARG A 80 11.96 4.53 36.22
C ARG A 80 10.71 3.88 36.79
N ILE A 81 10.06 3.05 35.99
CA ILE A 81 8.91 2.25 36.42
C ILE A 81 9.43 0.87 36.80
N ALA A 82 9.08 0.40 37.99
CA ALA A 82 9.29 -0.98 38.39
C ALA A 82 8.31 -1.86 37.62
N LEU A 83 8.82 -2.68 36.71
CA LEU A 83 8.02 -3.71 36.04
C LEU A 83 8.05 -5.00 36.89
N PRO A 84 6.94 -5.73 37.00
CA PRO A 84 6.93 -7.02 37.67
C PRO A 84 7.94 -8.01 37.05
N ALA A 85 8.52 -8.88 37.87
CA ALA A 85 9.55 -9.84 37.41
C ALA A 85 9.06 -10.76 36.27
N TRP A 86 7.75 -11.07 36.23
CA TRP A 86 7.14 -11.88 35.16
C TRP A 86 7.18 -11.20 33.79
N THR A 87 7.34 -9.88 33.70
CA THR A 87 7.50 -9.16 32.43
C THR A 87 8.81 -9.50 31.72
N PHE A 88 9.81 -9.98 32.48
CA PHE A 88 11.11 -10.40 31.95
C PHE A 88 11.28 -11.92 31.94
N GLN A 89 10.23 -12.67 32.30
CA GLN A 89 10.27 -14.12 32.16
C GLN A 89 10.32 -14.46 30.67
N ASP A 90 11.29 -15.30 30.30
CA ASP A 90 11.29 -15.93 29.00
C ASP A 90 10.14 -16.92 28.95
N LEU A 91 9.02 -16.49 28.37
CA LEU A 91 7.80 -17.29 28.26
C LEU A 91 7.97 -18.50 27.32
N GLN A 92 9.14 -18.67 26.68
CA GLN A 92 9.41 -19.71 25.67
C GLN A 92 8.34 -19.73 24.58
N THR A 93 7.66 -18.60 24.38
CA THR A 93 6.59 -18.48 23.40
C THR A 93 7.22 -18.26 22.04
N PRO A 94 6.86 -19.09 21.03
CA PRO A 94 7.30 -18.86 19.67
C PRO A 94 6.90 -17.45 19.22
N GLU A 95 7.75 -16.81 18.43
CA GLU A 95 7.56 -15.45 17.92
C GLU A 95 6.14 -15.30 17.34
N GLN A 96 5.34 -14.45 17.98
CA GLN A 96 3.96 -14.21 17.56
C GLN A 96 3.99 -13.31 16.33
N GLN A 97 3.77 -13.88 15.15
CA GLN A 97 3.63 -13.10 13.94
C GLN A 97 2.22 -12.51 13.86
N PHE A 98 2.13 -11.18 13.78
CA PHE A 98 0.87 -10.53 13.45
C PHE A 98 0.47 -10.90 12.02
N LEU A 99 -0.56 -11.75 11.90
CA LEU A 99 -1.17 -12.11 10.63
C LEU A 99 -2.31 -11.13 10.34
N ARG A 100 -2.21 -10.42 9.21
CA ARG A 100 -3.32 -9.66 8.66
C ARG A 100 -4.20 -10.63 7.91
N VAL A 101 -5.29 -11.08 8.53
CA VAL A 101 -6.34 -11.84 7.83
C VAL A 101 -7.09 -10.88 6.91
N ILE A 102 -7.31 -11.25 5.65
CA ILE A 102 -8.12 -10.45 4.72
C ILE A 102 -9.58 -10.72 5.08
N ARG A 103 -10.10 -9.94 6.03
CA ARG A 103 -11.48 -10.03 6.46
C ARG A 103 -12.28 -8.85 5.94
N SER A 104 -13.43 -9.13 5.36
CA SER A 104 -14.40 -8.12 5.02
C SER A 104 -15.77 -8.73 4.75
N ASP A 105 -16.81 -7.89 4.75
CA ASP A 105 -18.12 -8.30 4.27
C ASP A 105 -18.01 -8.69 2.79
N PRO A 106 -18.25 -9.96 2.45
CA PRO A 106 -18.04 -10.48 1.11
C PRO A 106 -19.04 -9.89 0.11
N LYS A 107 -20.25 -9.59 0.57
CA LYS A 107 -21.28 -8.99 -0.26
C LYS A 107 -20.95 -7.53 -0.53
N ALA A 108 -20.50 -6.79 0.48
CA ALA A 108 -20.06 -5.42 0.32
C ALA A 108 -18.92 -5.29 -0.71
N LEU A 109 -17.92 -6.19 -0.71
CA LEU A 109 -16.86 -6.18 -1.72
C LEU A 109 -17.39 -6.42 -3.14
N CYS A 110 -18.26 -7.42 -3.32
CA CYS A 110 -18.84 -7.69 -4.64
C CYS A 110 -19.72 -6.52 -5.11
N ASP A 111 -20.44 -5.86 -4.20
CA ASP A 111 -21.26 -4.68 -4.47
C ASP A 111 -20.40 -3.46 -4.86
N GLU A 112 -19.32 -3.17 -4.12
CA GLU A 112 -18.39 -2.08 -4.45
C GLU A 112 -17.72 -2.27 -5.82
N LEU A 113 -17.36 -3.51 -6.16
CA LEU A 113 -16.82 -3.81 -7.49
C LEU A 113 -17.90 -3.64 -8.58
N ARG A 114 -19.15 -4.00 -8.30
CA ARG A 114 -20.28 -3.75 -9.22
C ARG A 114 -20.44 -2.25 -9.48
N ASP A 115 -20.39 -1.44 -8.43
CA ASP A 115 -20.49 0.02 -8.49
C ASP A 115 -19.30 0.65 -9.23
N ALA A 116 -18.12 0.03 -9.16
CA ALA A 116 -16.94 0.44 -9.92
C ALA A 116 -17.00 0.14 -11.43
N GLY A 117 -18.06 -0.55 -11.89
CA GLY A 117 -18.33 -0.82 -13.31
C GLY A 117 -18.28 -2.30 -13.71
N PHE A 118 -18.05 -3.22 -12.77
CA PHE A 118 -18.03 -4.66 -13.02
C PHE A 118 -19.42 -5.27 -12.78
N ARG A 119 -20.39 -4.82 -13.58
CA ARG A 119 -21.84 -4.99 -13.32
C ARG A 119 -22.32 -6.45 -13.23
N GLU A 120 -21.60 -7.37 -13.87
CA GLU A 120 -21.95 -8.80 -13.92
C GLU A 120 -21.49 -9.59 -12.69
N LEU A 121 -20.94 -8.93 -11.67
CA LEU A 121 -20.59 -9.59 -10.40
C LEU A 121 -21.84 -10.06 -9.66
N GLU A 122 -22.17 -11.33 -9.85
CA GLU A 122 -23.20 -12.03 -9.10
C GLU A 122 -22.57 -12.75 -7.91
N TRP A 123 -23.11 -12.50 -6.72
CA TRP A 123 -22.74 -13.23 -5.50
C TRP A 123 -23.41 -14.60 -5.49
N LYS A 124 -22.62 -15.65 -5.23
CA LYS A 124 -23.10 -17.04 -5.14
C LYS A 124 -22.64 -17.67 -3.84
N ALA A 125 -23.61 -18.14 -3.06
CA ALA A 125 -23.33 -19.05 -1.94
C ALA A 125 -22.88 -20.41 -2.49
N GLY A 126 -21.76 -20.91 -1.99
CA GLY A 126 -21.29 -22.27 -2.25
C GLY A 126 -22.14 -23.29 -1.50
N ALA A 127 -22.60 -24.31 -2.21
CA ALA A 127 -23.32 -25.44 -1.62
C ALA A 127 -22.33 -26.31 -0.82
N GLY A 128 -22.26 -26.15 0.50
CA GLY A 128 -21.47 -27.02 1.37
C GLY A 128 -21.32 -26.55 2.83
N GLU A 129 -20.81 -27.44 3.70
CA GLU A 129 -20.70 -27.29 5.16
C GLU A 129 -19.87 -26.08 5.67
N ARG A 130 -19.12 -25.38 4.80
CA ARG A 130 -18.19 -24.30 5.19
C ARG A 130 -18.61 -22.89 4.74
N ALA A 131 -19.88 -22.67 4.42
CA ALA A 131 -20.40 -21.37 3.97
C ALA A 131 -19.44 -20.69 2.98
N GLN A 132 -19.04 -21.44 1.95
CA GLN A 132 -18.17 -20.91 0.89
C GLN A 132 -18.97 -19.92 0.07
N TRP A 133 -18.31 -18.97 -0.57
CA TRP A 133 -18.97 -18.03 -1.46
C TRP A 133 -18.01 -17.56 -2.53
N GLU A 134 -18.57 -17.13 -3.65
CA GLU A 134 -17.81 -16.57 -4.76
C GLU A 134 -18.59 -15.48 -5.50
N CYS A 135 -17.87 -14.57 -6.15
CA CYS A 135 -18.43 -13.68 -7.15
C CYS A 135 -17.41 -13.48 -8.28
N SER A 136 -17.91 -13.40 -9.52
CA SER A 136 -17.06 -13.28 -10.70
C SER A 136 -17.68 -12.41 -11.78
N SER A 137 -16.85 -11.75 -12.57
CA SER A 137 -17.30 -10.97 -13.74
C SER A 137 -16.27 -11.05 -14.85
N LEU A 138 -16.76 -11.12 -16.09
CA LEU A 138 -15.96 -11.04 -17.30
C LEU A 138 -16.32 -9.75 -18.03
N VAL A 139 -15.36 -8.86 -18.22
CA VAL A 139 -15.55 -7.67 -19.06
C VAL A 139 -14.73 -7.85 -20.33
N SER A 140 -15.43 -7.87 -21.47
CA SER A 140 -14.83 -7.94 -22.79
C SER A 140 -14.77 -6.55 -23.43
N PHE A 141 -13.74 -6.30 -24.23
CA PHE A 141 -13.54 -5.08 -25.01
C PHE A 141 -13.71 -5.43 -26.51
N PRO A 142 -14.95 -5.57 -27.00
CA PRO A 142 -15.21 -5.98 -28.38
C PRO A 142 -14.87 -4.90 -29.39
N ARG A 143 -14.37 -5.33 -30.55
CA ARG A 143 -14.19 -4.48 -31.74
C ARG A 143 -14.93 -5.06 -32.93
N PRO A 144 -15.47 -4.21 -33.84
CA PRO A 144 -16.10 -4.69 -35.05
C PRO A 144 -15.15 -5.56 -35.87
N GLY A 145 -15.57 -6.78 -36.21
CA GLY A 145 -14.79 -7.71 -37.03
C GLY A 145 -13.72 -8.52 -36.28
N GLU A 146 -13.74 -8.52 -34.94
CA GLU A 146 -12.82 -9.34 -34.13
C GLU A 146 -13.55 -10.48 -33.39
N ASP A 147 -13.05 -11.70 -33.57
CA ASP A 147 -13.61 -12.90 -32.93
C ASP A 147 -13.13 -13.08 -31.48
N LYS A 148 -12.01 -12.46 -31.11
CA LYS A 148 -11.38 -12.58 -29.79
C LYS A 148 -11.11 -11.20 -29.18
N PRO A 149 -12.03 -10.70 -28.35
CA PRO A 149 -11.83 -9.42 -27.69
C PRO A 149 -10.81 -9.55 -26.56
N SER A 150 -10.04 -8.48 -26.35
CA SER A 150 -9.31 -8.32 -25.09
C SER A 150 -10.32 -8.35 -23.93
N SER A 151 -9.91 -8.86 -22.77
CA SER A 151 -10.84 -9.05 -21.64
C SER A 151 -10.16 -8.96 -20.29
N ILE A 152 -10.95 -8.69 -19.26
CA ILE A 152 -10.57 -8.89 -17.86
C ILE A 152 -11.56 -9.84 -17.19
N PHE A 153 -11.04 -10.73 -16.35
CA PHE A 153 -11.86 -11.63 -15.54
C PHE A 153 -11.53 -11.43 -14.06
N ILE A 154 -12.54 -11.03 -13.29
CA ILE A 154 -12.45 -10.84 -11.84
C ILE A 154 -13.06 -12.05 -11.18
N PHE A 155 -12.36 -12.60 -10.19
CA PHE A 155 -12.82 -13.73 -9.40
C PHE A 155 -12.48 -13.53 -7.93
N VAL A 156 -13.50 -13.50 -7.10
CA VAL A 156 -13.40 -13.38 -5.65
C VAL A 156 -14.00 -14.63 -5.04
N LYS A 157 -13.30 -15.22 -4.07
CA LYS A 157 -13.83 -16.35 -3.30
C LYS A 157 -13.44 -16.27 -1.84
N GLY A 158 -14.28 -16.87 -1.01
CA GLY A 158 -14.09 -16.91 0.43
C GLY A 158 -14.80 -18.04 1.13
N SER A 159 -14.68 -18.03 2.45
CA SER A 159 -15.29 -19.00 3.35
C SER A 159 -15.85 -18.31 4.59
N GLY A 160 -16.93 -18.86 5.14
CA GLY A 160 -17.63 -18.21 6.24
C GLY A 160 -18.16 -16.82 5.84
N GLU A 161 -18.52 -16.04 6.86
CA GLU A 161 -19.19 -14.76 6.66
C GLU A 161 -18.25 -13.61 6.29
N GLU A 162 -16.93 -13.73 6.52
CA GLU A 162 -16.02 -12.59 6.38
C GLU A 162 -14.65 -12.91 5.77
N GLU A 163 -14.31 -14.16 5.46
CA GLU A 163 -12.95 -14.50 5.03
C GLU A 163 -12.81 -14.44 3.50
N ILE A 164 -11.95 -13.55 3.00
CA ILE A 164 -11.54 -13.56 1.60
C ILE A 164 -10.31 -14.45 1.44
N THR A 165 -10.50 -15.60 0.79
CA THR A 165 -9.39 -16.55 0.56
C THR A 165 -8.59 -16.20 -0.69
N SER A 166 -9.24 -15.62 -1.71
CA SER A 166 -8.59 -15.25 -2.96
C SER A 166 -9.36 -14.13 -3.67
N PHE A 167 -8.63 -13.11 -4.09
CA PHE A 167 -9.06 -12.12 -5.06
C PHE A 167 -8.14 -12.18 -6.26
N ARG A 168 -8.70 -12.34 -7.45
CA ARG A 168 -7.96 -12.52 -8.69
C ARG A 168 -8.50 -11.61 -9.79
N VAL A 169 -7.59 -10.99 -10.53
CA VAL A 169 -7.90 -10.27 -11.77
C VAL A 169 -6.99 -10.81 -12.87
N LYS A 170 -7.58 -11.47 -13.86
CA LYS A 170 -6.89 -11.91 -15.07
C LYS A 170 -7.08 -10.87 -16.17
N LEU A 171 -6.02 -10.59 -16.90
CA LEU A 171 -5.99 -9.68 -18.04
C LEU A 171 -5.61 -10.49 -19.27
N ASN A 172 -6.41 -10.41 -20.32
CA ASN A 172 -6.11 -10.94 -21.64
C ASN A 172 -6.03 -9.75 -22.60
N ILE A 173 -4.83 -9.45 -23.09
CA ILE A 173 -4.61 -8.36 -24.04
C ILE A 173 -4.36 -8.98 -25.41
N GLU A 174 -5.42 -9.17 -26.18
CA GLU A 174 -5.35 -9.73 -27.55
C GLU A 174 -4.74 -8.70 -28.52
N ARG A 175 -4.88 -7.41 -28.18
CA ARG A 175 -4.51 -6.28 -29.03
C ARG A 175 -3.77 -5.18 -28.26
N PRO A 176 -2.65 -4.63 -28.79
CA PRO A 176 -1.93 -3.53 -28.15
C PRO A 176 -2.76 -2.27 -27.92
N GLU A 177 -3.78 -2.04 -28.77
CA GLU A 177 -4.65 -0.86 -28.69
C GLU A 177 -5.58 -0.92 -27.47
N ASP A 178 -5.95 -2.12 -27.03
CA ASP A 178 -6.80 -2.32 -25.84
C ASP A 178 -6.02 -2.29 -24.54
N ARG A 179 -4.68 -2.30 -24.63
CA ARG A 179 -3.78 -2.37 -23.46
C ARG A 179 -4.15 -1.36 -22.39
N GLN A 180 -4.39 -0.11 -22.76
CA GLN A 180 -4.71 0.94 -21.80
C GLN A 180 -6.09 0.73 -21.13
N ALA A 181 -7.09 0.29 -21.90
CA ALA A 181 -8.42 0.02 -21.38
C ALA A 181 -8.40 -1.16 -20.40
N VAL A 182 -7.74 -2.25 -20.79
CA VAL A 182 -7.57 -3.46 -19.98
C VAL A 182 -6.81 -3.18 -18.68
N THR A 183 -5.67 -2.49 -18.76
CA THR A 183 -4.87 -2.19 -17.55
C THR A 183 -5.54 -1.19 -16.64
N THR A 184 -6.27 -0.21 -17.18
CA THR A 184 -7.07 0.74 -16.39
C THR A 184 -8.18 0.03 -15.65
N ALA A 185 -8.91 -0.86 -16.32
CA ALA A 185 -9.98 -1.64 -15.69
C ALA A 185 -9.43 -2.60 -14.62
N ALA A 186 -8.31 -3.27 -14.88
CA ALA A 186 -7.66 -4.13 -13.90
C ALA A 186 -7.14 -3.34 -12.68
N ALA A 187 -6.52 -2.18 -12.91
CA ALA A 187 -6.06 -1.32 -11.83
C ALA A 187 -7.22 -0.77 -11.00
N ARG A 188 -8.37 -0.46 -11.62
CA ARG A 188 -9.59 -0.09 -10.89
C ARG A 188 -10.10 -1.24 -10.01
N ALA A 189 -10.19 -2.45 -10.53
CA ALA A 189 -10.60 -3.63 -9.75
C ALA A 189 -9.66 -3.86 -8.55
N ALA A 190 -8.34 -3.80 -8.79
CA ALA A 190 -7.35 -3.91 -7.73
C ALA A 190 -7.45 -2.76 -6.72
N ALA A 191 -7.72 -1.52 -7.16
CA ALA A 191 -7.87 -0.37 -6.27
C ALA A 191 -9.04 -0.55 -5.30
N VAL A 192 -10.21 -0.98 -5.81
CA VAL A 192 -11.40 -1.25 -4.99
C VAL A 192 -11.07 -2.29 -3.92
N PHE A 193 -10.51 -3.44 -4.34
CA PHE A 193 -10.13 -4.48 -3.40
C PHE A 193 -9.12 -4.00 -2.36
N LEU A 194 -8.06 -3.32 -2.79
CA LEU A 194 -6.99 -2.86 -1.91
C LEU A 194 -7.46 -1.79 -0.92
N ASP A 195 -8.38 -0.89 -1.31
CA ASP A 195 -8.98 0.06 -0.38
C ASP A 195 -9.94 -0.62 0.60
N HIS A 196 -10.79 -1.52 0.10
CA HIS A 196 -11.73 -2.29 0.92
C HIS A 196 -11.01 -3.04 2.04
N VAL A 197 -9.91 -3.72 1.70
CA VAL A 197 -9.11 -4.47 2.66
C VAL A 197 -8.05 -3.62 3.35
N ARG A 198 -7.99 -2.30 3.10
CA ARG A 198 -7.06 -1.31 3.67
C ARG A 198 -5.57 -1.61 3.46
N TRP A 199 -5.21 -2.18 2.31
CA TRP A 199 -3.83 -2.51 1.98
C TRP A 199 -2.98 -1.24 1.86
N ALA A 200 -1.81 -1.23 2.52
CA ALA A 200 -0.89 -0.11 2.46
C ALA A 200 -0.27 0.02 1.06
N ASP A 201 0.02 1.24 0.61
CA ASP A 201 0.64 1.51 -0.70
C ASP A 201 -0.23 1.09 -1.91
N ALA A 202 -1.57 1.06 -1.77
CA ALA A 202 -2.50 0.69 -2.84
C ALA A 202 -2.28 1.49 -4.15
N ALA A 203 -1.97 2.79 -4.04
CA ALA A 203 -1.65 3.63 -5.18
C ALA A 203 -0.39 3.15 -5.95
N SER A 204 0.64 2.70 -5.24
CA SER A 204 1.85 2.16 -5.87
C SER A 204 1.57 0.86 -6.60
N VAL A 205 0.76 -0.03 -6.00
CA VAL A 205 0.36 -1.31 -6.60
C VAL A 205 -0.44 -1.09 -7.88
N THR A 206 -1.42 -0.19 -7.87
CA THR A 206 -2.27 0.11 -9.03
C THR A 206 -1.48 0.73 -10.18
N LEU A 207 -0.51 1.61 -9.89
CA LEU A 207 0.42 2.12 -10.90
C LEU A 207 1.28 1.02 -11.54
N GLN A 208 1.73 0.04 -10.75
CA GLN A 208 2.49 -1.10 -11.29
C GLN A 208 1.64 -1.97 -12.22
N ILE A 209 0.36 -2.20 -11.88
CA ILE A 209 -0.59 -2.91 -12.75
C ILE A 209 -0.80 -2.14 -14.06
N GLN A 210 -0.99 -0.82 -14.00
CA GLN A 210 -1.14 0.03 -15.20
C GLN A 210 0.09 -0.03 -16.11
N ALA A 211 1.28 -0.08 -15.52
CA ALA A 211 2.55 -0.20 -16.21
C ALA A 211 2.87 -1.64 -16.68
N LEU A 212 2.00 -2.62 -16.41
CA LEU A 212 2.26 -4.04 -16.62
C LEU A 212 3.57 -4.53 -15.98
N LYS A 213 3.98 -3.90 -14.87
CA LYS A 213 5.20 -4.23 -14.16
C LYS A 213 4.93 -5.35 -13.16
N GLU A 214 5.61 -6.47 -13.34
CA GLU A 214 5.50 -7.62 -12.43
C GLU A 214 6.00 -7.29 -11.02
N PHE A 215 5.33 -7.85 -10.01
CA PHE A 215 5.71 -7.73 -8.61
C PHE A 215 5.21 -8.91 -7.78
N ASP A 216 5.84 -9.10 -6.62
CA ASP A 216 5.45 -10.08 -5.62
C ASP A 216 5.72 -9.51 -4.23
N LEU A 217 4.66 -9.16 -3.52
CA LEU A 217 4.71 -8.52 -2.21
C LEU A 217 4.09 -9.44 -1.17
N LYS A 218 4.88 -9.78 -0.15
CA LYS A 218 4.45 -10.56 1.01
C LYS A 218 4.48 -9.66 2.23
N ARG A 219 3.33 -9.47 2.88
CA ARG A 219 3.23 -8.72 4.15
C ARG A 219 2.22 -9.37 5.07
N PHE A 220 2.58 -9.54 6.34
CA PHE A 220 1.69 -9.99 7.41
C PHE A 220 0.89 -11.27 7.08
N GLY A 221 1.54 -12.27 6.47
CA GLY A 221 0.90 -13.53 6.10
C GLY A 221 -0.04 -13.46 4.89
N SER A 222 -0.17 -12.30 4.24
CA SER A 222 -0.87 -12.12 2.98
C SER A 222 0.12 -11.87 1.84
N ARG A 223 -0.24 -12.30 0.64
CA ARG A 223 0.57 -12.12 -0.56
C ARG A 223 -0.26 -11.48 -1.66
N ILE A 224 0.26 -10.41 -2.25
CA ILE A 224 -0.25 -9.86 -3.50
C ILE A 224 0.84 -10.00 -4.56
N GLN A 225 0.47 -10.51 -5.73
CA GLN A 225 1.39 -10.69 -6.83
C GLN A 225 0.73 -10.27 -8.14
N PHE A 226 1.54 -9.78 -9.06
CA PHE A 226 1.17 -9.52 -10.44
C PHE A 226 2.23 -10.15 -11.33
N LYS A 227 1.84 -11.13 -12.12
CA LYS A 227 2.76 -11.90 -12.97
C LYS A 227 2.20 -12.04 -14.37
N ARG A 228 3.09 -12.09 -15.35
CA ARG A 228 2.74 -12.51 -16.71
C ARG A 228 2.55 -14.03 -16.73
N GLU A 229 1.48 -14.50 -17.35
CA GLU A 229 1.28 -15.93 -17.59
C GLU A 229 2.19 -16.38 -18.74
N SER A 230 2.65 -17.63 -18.69
CA SER A 230 3.54 -18.24 -19.68
C SER A 230 2.79 -18.54 -20.99
N ASP A 231 2.45 -17.49 -21.73
CA ASP A 231 1.87 -17.55 -23.07
C ASP A 231 2.73 -16.72 -24.02
N GLU A 232 3.24 -17.37 -25.07
CA GLU A 232 4.13 -16.74 -26.07
C GLU A 232 3.36 -15.81 -27.01
N VAL A 233 2.08 -16.07 -27.26
CA VAL A 233 1.32 -15.41 -28.34
C VAL A 233 0.53 -14.21 -27.82
N THR A 234 -0.06 -14.33 -26.62
CA THR A 234 -0.93 -13.29 -26.06
C THR A 234 -0.40 -12.79 -24.71
N PRO A 235 -0.17 -11.47 -24.53
CA PRO A 235 0.14 -10.91 -23.22
C PRO A 235 -1.00 -11.13 -22.22
N ARG A 236 -0.82 -12.15 -21.36
CA ARG A 236 -1.74 -12.47 -20.28
C ARG A 236 -1.11 -12.17 -18.94
N PHE A 237 -1.88 -11.56 -18.03
CA PHE A 237 -1.40 -11.20 -16.71
C PHE A 237 -2.39 -11.61 -15.64
N ASN A 238 -1.88 -11.85 -14.43
CA ASN A 238 -2.66 -12.32 -13.31
C ASN A 238 -2.27 -11.53 -12.05
N PHE A 239 -3.20 -10.68 -11.59
CA PHE A 239 -3.15 -10.14 -10.24
C PHE A 239 -3.80 -11.15 -9.30
N LEU A 240 -3.08 -11.57 -8.27
CA LEU A 240 -3.57 -12.47 -7.24
C LEU A 240 -3.26 -11.91 -5.87
N ALA A 241 -4.30 -11.64 -5.09
CA ALA A 241 -4.22 -11.42 -3.66
C ALA A 241 -4.79 -12.64 -2.94
N ASN A 242 -3.96 -13.29 -2.14
CA ASN A 242 -4.38 -14.46 -1.38
C ASN A 242 -3.72 -14.53 -0.01
N GLN A 243 -4.33 -15.33 0.85
CA GLN A 243 -3.71 -15.78 2.07
C GLN A 243 -3.21 -17.21 1.81
N PRO A 244 -1.89 -17.46 1.79
CA PRO A 244 -1.40 -18.82 1.72
C PRO A 244 -2.02 -19.65 2.86
N PRO A 245 -2.45 -20.90 2.58
CA PRO A 245 -2.97 -21.79 3.62
C PRO A 245 -1.97 -21.89 4.76
N ARG A 246 -2.46 -21.87 6.01
CA ARG A 246 -1.59 -22.08 7.17
C ARG A 246 -0.92 -23.44 7.05
N ALA A 247 0.41 -23.46 7.03
CA ALA A 247 1.19 -24.69 6.96
C ALA A 247 1.14 -25.49 8.27
N ARG A 248 0.72 -24.89 9.38
CA ARG A 248 0.67 -25.53 10.70
C ARG A 248 -0.75 -25.61 11.28
N PRO A 249 -1.05 -26.67 12.06
CA PRO A 249 -2.27 -26.75 12.86
C PRO A 249 -2.41 -25.56 13.82
N LYS A 250 -3.65 -25.25 14.23
CA LYS A 250 -3.91 -24.26 15.28
C LYS A 250 -3.24 -24.71 16.58
N SER A 251 -2.52 -23.80 17.24
CA SER A 251 -1.96 -24.03 18.58
C SER A 251 -3.05 -24.13 19.65
N ILE A 252 -2.73 -24.69 20.82
CA ILE A 252 -3.66 -24.76 21.96
C ILE A 252 -4.19 -23.37 22.31
N ALA A 253 -3.35 -22.33 22.29
CA ALA A 253 -3.78 -20.96 22.54
C ALA A 253 -4.80 -20.47 21.49
N GLU A 254 -4.63 -20.80 20.21
CA GLU A 254 -5.57 -20.40 19.16
C GLU A 254 -6.89 -21.19 19.19
N LEU A 255 -6.86 -22.44 19.68
CA LEU A 255 -8.07 -23.22 19.96
C LEU A 255 -8.79 -22.71 21.21
N TYR A 256 -8.01 -22.29 22.22
CA TYR A 256 -8.54 -21.71 23.45
C TYR A 256 -9.19 -20.37 23.14
N PHE A 257 -8.48 -19.42 22.52
CA PHE A 257 -8.98 -18.12 22.05
C PHE A 257 -9.73 -18.21 20.72
N ASP A 258 -10.59 -19.22 20.56
CA ASP A 258 -11.49 -19.31 19.42
C ASP A 258 -12.48 -18.14 19.46
N ARG A 259 -12.33 -17.20 18.53
CA ARG A 259 -13.15 -15.98 18.50
C ARG A 259 -14.63 -16.26 18.30
N SER A 260 -15.02 -17.37 17.65
CA SER A 260 -16.43 -17.77 17.56
C SER A 260 -17.05 -18.07 18.94
N LYS A 261 -16.20 -18.43 19.91
CA LYS A 261 -16.59 -18.76 21.29
C LYS A 261 -16.37 -17.60 22.27
N TRP A 262 -15.31 -16.81 22.06
CA TRP A 262 -14.90 -15.77 23.01
C TRP A 262 -15.31 -14.35 22.62
N LEU A 263 -15.50 -14.09 21.32
CA LEU A 263 -15.83 -12.78 20.77
C LEU A 263 -16.90 -12.95 19.69
N ALA A 264 -17.99 -13.64 20.04
CA ALA A 264 -19.17 -13.69 19.18
C ALA A 264 -19.60 -12.24 18.92
N TYR A 265 -19.67 -11.86 17.65
CA TYR A 265 -20.10 -10.51 17.30
C TYR A 265 -21.58 -10.37 17.64
N GLY A 266 -21.93 -9.28 18.32
CA GLY A 266 -23.33 -8.91 18.51
C GLY A 266 -23.96 -8.59 17.15
N ASP A 267 -25.25 -8.91 17.01
CA ASP A 267 -26.02 -8.68 15.80
C ASP A 267 -25.78 -7.26 15.24
N ALA A 268 -25.74 -7.19 13.90
CA ALA A 268 -25.30 -6.07 13.05
C ALA A 268 -25.92 -4.67 13.32
N GLY A 269 -26.76 -4.51 14.34
CA GLY A 269 -27.26 -3.22 14.82
C GLY A 269 -26.28 -2.43 15.70
N LEU A 270 -25.28 -3.10 16.30
CA LEU A 270 -24.25 -2.44 17.13
C LEU A 270 -22.88 -2.57 16.47
N ARG A 271 -22.56 -1.61 15.60
CA ARG A 271 -21.15 -1.31 15.28
C ARG A 271 -20.45 -0.95 16.59
N SER A 272 -19.83 -1.94 17.23
CA SER A 272 -18.98 -1.74 18.39
C SER A 272 -17.73 -1.01 17.90
N PHE A 273 -17.80 0.32 17.89
CA PHE A 273 -16.62 1.14 17.77
C PHE A 273 -15.72 0.79 18.94
N VAL A 274 -14.62 0.09 18.68
CA VAL A 274 -13.47 0.12 19.58
C VAL A 274 -13.01 1.57 19.55
N LYS A 275 -13.48 2.36 20.50
CA LYS A 275 -13.04 3.74 20.65
C LYS A 275 -11.55 3.71 20.91
N GLY A 276 -10.83 4.49 20.12
CA GLY A 276 -9.39 4.60 20.18
C GLY A 276 -8.88 5.19 21.51
N PRO A 277 -7.55 5.42 21.61
CA PRO A 277 -6.83 5.65 22.87
C PRO A 277 -7.29 6.80 23.76
N THR A 278 -8.18 7.68 23.30
CA THR A 278 -8.71 8.80 24.09
C THR A 278 -9.62 8.35 25.23
N ASP A 279 -10.28 7.20 25.11
CA ASP A 279 -11.24 6.72 26.12
C ASP A 279 -10.59 5.88 27.23
N TRP A 280 -9.30 5.51 27.10
CA TRP A 280 -8.57 4.72 28.10
C TRP A 280 -8.09 5.55 29.30
N ASN A 281 -8.07 6.88 29.16
CA ASN A 281 -7.60 7.79 30.21
C ASN A 281 -8.73 8.34 31.09
N VAL A 282 -9.96 7.87 30.91
CA VAL A 282 -11.07 8.27 31.80
C VAL A 282 -11.01 7.37 33.04
N PRO A 283 -10.88 7.92 34.26
CA PRO A 283 -10.90 7.12 35.48
C PRO A 283 -12.22 6.33 35.53
N ALA A 284 -12.13 5.01 35.67
CA ALA A 284 -13.32 4.17 35.77
C ALA A 284 -14.15 4.61 36.99
N LYS A 285 -15.42 4.99 36.77
CA LYS A 285 -16.36 5.21 37.87
C LYS A 285 -16.63 3.87 38.54
N VAL A 286 -16.13 3.71 39.76
CA VAL A 286 -16.49 2.59 40.64
C VAL A 286 -17.98 2.72 40.96
N PRO A 287 -18.81 1.71 40.67
CA PRO A 287 -20.20 1.71 41.09
C PRO A 287 -20.24 1.67 42.63
N ASN A 288 -20.74 2.73 43.26
CA ASN A 288 -21.01 2.71 44.69
C ASN A 288 -22.12 1.70 44.96
N GLY A 289 -21.76 0.60 45.62
CA GLY A 289 -22.69 -0.40 46.07
C GLY A 289 -23.73 0.19 47.02
N LYS A 290 -25.00 0.08 46.63
CA LYS A 290 -26.17 -0.08 47.50
C LYS A 290 -27.37 -0.37 46.60
N GLU A 291 -27.66 -1.64 46.38
CA GLU A 291 -29.06 -2.05 46.28
C GLU A 291 -29.68 -1.96 47.67
N PRO A 292 -31.01 -1.76 47.73
CA PRO A 292 -31.77 -2.77 48.45
C PRO A 292 -32.81 -3.42 47.53
N ALA A 293 -32.88 -4.73 47.68
CA ALA A 293 -33.93 -5.60 47.19
C ALA A 293 -35.31 -5.16 47.71
N THR A 294 -36.32 -5.27 46.85
CA THR A 294 -37.69 -5.55 47.28
C THR A 294 -38.22 -6.73 46.49
N ASP A 295 -38.38 -7.79 47.26
CA ASP A 295 -39.06 -9.04 46.99
C ASP A 295 -40.58 -8.79 46.93
N ALA A 296 -41.29 -9.34 45.94
CA ALA A 296 -42.74 -9.54 45.98
C ALA A 296 -43.24 -10.53 44.90
N THR A 297 -43.14 -11.80 45.26
CA THR A 297 -44.20 -12.83 45.19
C THR A 297 -44.84 -13.29 43.88
N LEU A 298 -44.71 -14.61 43.70
CA LEU A 298 -45.59 -15.60 43.05
C LEU A 298 -47.05 -15.21 42.83
N GLY A 299 -47.58 -15.64 41.68
CA GLY A 299 -49.01 -15.84 41.43
C GLY A 299 -49.22 -16.70 40.18
N GLU A 300 -49.31 -18.01 40.37
CA GLU A 300 -49.59 -19.01 39.34
C GLU A 300 -51.11 -19.24 39.16
N LYS A 301 -51.53 -19.51 37.91
CA LYS A 301 -52.75 -20.19 37.37
C LYS A 301 -54.09 -19.42 37.21
N PRO A 302 -55.05 -19.92 36.39
CA PRO A 302 -54.99 -20.96 35.34
C PRO A 302 -55.72 -20.61 34.01
N SER A 303 -55.55 -21.52 33.03
CA SER A 303 -56.35 -21.72 31.82
C SER A 303 -57.83 -22.05 32.11
N ALA A 304 -58.76 -21.45 31.34
CA ALA A 304 -60.05 -22.03 30.96
C ALA A 304 -60.58 -21.30 29.71
N GLY A 305 -60.93 -22.06 28.65
CA GLY A 305 -61.61 -21.54 27.48
C GLY A 305 -63.13 -21.67 27.55
N HIS A 306 -63.85 -20.82 26.81
CA HIS A 306 -65.01 -21.20 25.99
C HIS A 306 -65.50 -19.97 25.20
N ALA A 307 -65.95 -20.23 23.97
CA ALA A 307 -66.60 -19.31 23.04
C ALA A 307 -67.98 -18.83 23.56
N PRO A 308 -68.64 -17.87 22.90
CA PRO A 308 -69.24 -18.08 21.57
C PRO A 308 -68.64 -17.21 20.45
#